data_AF-A0A2S2NF09-F1
#
_entry.id   AF-A0A2S2NF09-F1
#
_cell.length_a   1.000
_cell.length_b   1.000
_cell.length_c   1.000
_cell.angle_alpha   90.00
_cell.angle_beta   90.00
_cell.angle_gamma   90.00
#
_symmetry.space_group_name_H-M   'P 1'
#
loop_
_entity.id
_entity.type
_entity.pdbx_description
1 polymer ?
#
loop_
_entity_poly.entity_id
_entity_poly.type
_entity_poly.pdbx_seq_one_letter_code
_entity_poly.pdbx_strand_id
1 'polypeptide(L)'
;NGSIKGVDLAKIVLKSILLLENTGIQVMGMTSDGATTNRNMWSWLGISAKSHNFENSFENPFDNQRSVYVFSDAPHLMKTIRNRLYTKKALKIHPTKSFIKWKVYEDLYIHDSKNITRVCLRFTKNHFDLNNFSKMKVKFAVQIFSKSVANGIIFYKNKQFSGFDDSDETIQFTLLIN
;
A
#
# COMPACT_ATOMS: atom_id res chain seq x y z
N ASN A 1 -18.92 17.61 16.15
CA ASN A 1 -17.67 16.86 16.38
C ASN A 1 -16.56 17.41 15.50
N GLY A 2 -15.79 18.38 15.99
CA GLY A 2 -14.73 19.02 15.22
C GLY A 2 -13.52 18.09 15.10
N SER A 3 -13.11 17.76 13.88
CA SER A 3 -11.87 17.03 13.62
C SER A 3 -10.69 17.81 14.20
N ILE A 4 -9.79 17.13 14.91
CA ILE A 4 -8.51 17.70 15.36
C ILE A 4 -7.76 18.23 14.13
N LYS A 5 -7.25 19.46 14.19
CA LYS A 5 -6.48 20.06 13.10
C LYS A 5 -5.07 19.46 13.09
N GLY A 6 -4.45 19.38 11.91
CA GLY A 6 -3.10 18.79 11.78
C GLY A 6 -2.04 19.45 12.67
N VAL A 7 -2.17 20.76 12.94
CA VAL A 7 -1.28 21.50 13.85
C VAL A 7 -1.45 21.07 15.31
N ASP A 8 -2.67 20.81 15.75
CA ASP A 8 -2.94 20.37 17.12
C ASP A 8 -2.43 18.94 17.31
N LEU A 9 -2.58 18.10 16.29
CA LEU A 9 -2.03 16.75 16.29
C LEU A 9 -0.49 16.76 16.36
N ALA A 10 0.19 17.65 15.63
CA ALA A 10 1.64 17.80 15.71
C ALA A 10 2.10 18.18 17.14
N LYS A 11 1.40 19.13 17.79
CA LYS A 11 1.68 19.50 19.18
C LYS A 11 1.49 18.33 20.15
N ILE A 12 0.44 17.53 19.96
CA ILE A 12 0.18 16.34 20.78
C ILE A 12 1.31 15.32 20.59
N VAL A 13 1.75 15.08 19.36
CA VAL A 13 2.87 14.15 19.07
C VAL A 13 4.15 14.61 19.72
N LEU A 14 4.54 15.88 19.56
CA LEU A 14 5.75 16.44 20.19
C LEU A 14 5.70 16.32 21.71
N LYS A 15 4.56 16.64 22.33
CA LYS A 15 4.37 16.47 23.77
C LYS A 15 4.45 15.00 24.21
N SER A 16 3.94 14.08 23.39
CA SER A 16 3.99 12.65 23.67
C SER A 16 5.43 12.14 23.63
N ILE A 17 6.23 12.60 22.66
CA ILE A 17 7.65 12.26 22.56
C ILE A 17 8.40 12.73 23.80
N LEU A 18 8.23 14.00 24.20
CA LEU A 18 8.85 14.55 25.41
C LEU A 18 8.51 13.74 26.67
N LEU A 19 7.24 13.35 26.84
CA LEU A 19 6.80 12.59 28.01
C LEU A 19 7.38 11.17 28.01
N LEU A 20 7.47 10.50 26.86
CA LEU A 20 8.07 9.17 26.74
C LEU A 20 9.57 9.20 27.03
N GLU A 21 10.28 10.15 26.43
CA GLU A 21 11.72 10.34 26.60
C GLU A 21 12.10 10.66 28.05
N ASN A 22 11.26 11.45 28.74
CA ASN A 22 11.45 11.75 30.16
C ASN A 22 11.35 10.50 31.07
N THR A 23 10.77 9.40 30.59
CA THR A 23 10.76 8.11 31.31
C THR A 23 11.95 7.21 30.97
N GLY A 24 12.86 7.67 30.09
CA GLY A 24 13.98 6.91 29.59
C GLY A 24 13.70 6.13 28.29
N ILE A 25 12.52 6.27 27.69
CA ILE A 25 12.17 5.63 26.42
C ILE A 25 12.64 6.51 25.26
N GLN A 26 13.60 6.02 24.48
CA GLN A 26 14.07 6.72 23.29
C GLN A 26 13.10 6.53 22.11
N VAL A 27 12.53 7.63 21.62
CA VAL A 27 11.63 7.61 20.48
C VAL A 27 12.43 7.78 19.19
N MET A 28 12.52 6.70 18.42
CA MET A 28 13.29 6.67 17.15
C MET A 28 12.42 7.01 15.93
N GLY A 29 11.11 6.87 16.04
CA GLY A 29 10.22 7.12 14.92
C GLY A 29 8.75 6.97 15.27
N MET A 30 7.92 7.40 14.33
CA MET A 30 6.47 7.32 14.41
C MET A 30 5.89 6.78 13.11
N THR A 31 4.76 6.09 13.21
CA THR A 31 4.00 5.63 12.05
C THR A 31 2.57 6.12 12.10
N SER A 32 2.01 6.47 10.94
CA SER A 32 0.60 6.86 10.81
C SER A 32 0.07 6.56 9.42
N ASP A 33 -1.25 6.47 9.28
CA ASP A 33 -1.86 6.32 7.96
C ASP A 33 -1.77 7.60 7.13
N GLY A 34 -2.09 7.50 5.84
CA GLY A 34 -2.09 8.62 4.92
C GLY A 34 -3.37 9.47 4.95
N ALA A 35 -4.13 9.54 6.05
CA ALA A 35 -5.29 10.43 6.13
C ALA A 35 -4.88 11.91 5.97
N THR A 36 -5.79 12.76 5.50
CA THR A 36 -5.49 14.18 5.26
C THR A 36 -4.98 14.89 6.51
N THR A 37 -5.55 14.60 7.68
CA THR A 37 -5.09 15.17 8.95
C THR A 37 -3.66 14.77 9.30
N ASN A 38 -3.30 13.49 9.08
CA ASN A 38 -1.95 12.98 9.33
C ASN A 38 -0.93 13.56 8.35
N ARG A 39 -1.28 13.68 7.06
CA ARG A 39 -0.43 14.38 6.08
C ARG A 39 -0.21 15.86 6.43
N ASN A 40 -1.24 16.52 6.95
CA ASN A 40 -1.10 17.90 7.42
C ASN A 40 -0.16 17.98 8.65
N MET A 41 -0.29 17.05 9.60
CA MET A 41 0.64 16.92 10.72
C MET A 41 2.09 16.69 10.23
N TRP A 42 2.30 15.79 9.27
CA TRP A 42 3.62 15.57 8.66
C TRP A 42 4.21 16.88 8.12
N SER A 43 3.43 17.63 7.36
CA SER A 43 3.87 18.94 6.84
C SER A 43 4.24 19.93 7.95
N TRP A 44 3.51 19.93 9.08
CA TRP A 44 3.84 20.76 10.24
C TRP A 44 5.12 20.34 10.95
N LEU A 45 5.47 19.06 10.90
CA LEU A 45 6.73 18.52 11.40
C LEU A 45 7.89 18.69 10.40
N GLY A 46 7.67 19.34 9.26
CA GLY A 46 8.71 19.53 8.23
C GLY A 46 8.89 18.33 7.28
N ILE A 47 8.05 17.30 7.40
CA ILE A 47 8.12 16.09 6.58
C ILE A 47 7.58 16.36 5.19
N SER A 48 8.31 15.91 4.17
CA SER A 48 7.96 16.08 2.77
C SER A 48 8.24 14.80 1.99
N ALA A 49 7.20 14.29 1.30
CA ALA A 49 7.31 13.13 0.42
C ALA A 49 7.49 13.51 -1.07
N LYS A 50 7.95 14.74 -1.36
CA LYS A 50 8.17 15.22 -2.74
C LYS A 50 9.50 14.72 -3.27
N SER A 51 9.56 14.30 -4.53
CA SER A 51 10.77 13.72 -5.13
C SER A 51 12.01 14.62 -5.09
N HIS A 52 11.84 15.94 -5.15
CA HIS A 52 12.95 16.91 -5.14
C HIS A 52 13.26 17.50 -3.75
N ASN A 53 12.48 17.14 -2.73
CA ASN A 53 12.63 17.62 -1.37
C ASN A 53 12.07 16.55 -0.43
N PHE A 54 12.71 15.38 -0.44
CA PHE A 54 12.30 14.26 0.38
C PHE A 54 12.90 14.43 1.77
N GLU A 55 12.05 14.62 2.77
CA GLU A 55 12.42 14.73 4.17
C GLU A 55 11.49 13.81 4.95
N ASN A 56 12.06 12.80 5.63
CA ASN A 56 11.30 11.80 6.38
C ASN A 56 11.64 11.80 7.87
N SER A 57 12.32 12.83 8.35
CA SER A 57 12.68 12.96 9.74
C SER A 57 12.52 14.40 10.24
N PHE A 58 12.41 14.56 11.55
CA PHE A 58 12.48 15.85 12.22
C PHE A 58 13.32 15.73 13.49
N GLU A 59 13.84 16.86 13.97
CA GLU A 59 14.66 16.92 15.19
C GLU A 59 13.86 16.41 16.40
N ASN A 60 14.49 15.56 17.21
CA ASN A 60 13.85 15.05 18.41
C ASN A 60 13.70 16.19 19.43
N PRO A 61 12.46 16.46 19.94
CA PRO A 61 12.22 17.59 20.82
C PRO A 61 12.86 17.46 22.21
N PHE A 62 13.31 16.27 22.61
CA PHE A 62 14.00 16.01 23.88
C PHE A 62 15.54 16.10 23.73
N ASP A 63 16.08 15.78 22.56
CA ASP A 63 17.51 15.70 22.29
C ASP A 63 17.81 16.08 20.83
N ASN A 64 18.38 17.27 20.64
CA ASN A 64 18.64 17.85 19.33
C ASN A 64 19.72 17.11 18.51
N GLN A 65 20.42 16.13 19.10
CA GLN A 65 21.37 15.29 18.37
C GLN A 65 20.72 14.07 17.71
N ARG A 66 19.43 13.85 17.97
CA ARG A 66 18.66 12.72 17.43
C ARG A 66 17.53 13.18 16.53
N SER A 67 17.15 12.29 15.62
CA SER A 67 16.00 12.49 14.73
C SER A 67 14.91 11.49 15.04
N VAL A 68 13.67 11.92 14.84
CA VAL A 68 12.48 11.06 14.85
C VAL A 68 12.05 10.83 13.40
N TYR A 69 12.12 9.57 12.96
CA TYR A 69 11.74 9.20 11.59
C TYR A 69 10.24 8.98 11.45
N VAL A 70 9.65 9.46 10.36
CA VAL A 70 8.22 9.33 10.07
C VAL A 70 7.99 8.30 8.97
N PHE A 71 7.18 7.29 9.28
CA PHE A 71 6.82 6.21 8.37
C PHE A 71 5.33 6.22 8.06
N SER A 72 4.97 5.91 6.82
CA SER A 72 3.58 5.63 6.45
C SER A 72 3.22 4.19 6.81
N ASP A 73 1.97 3.96 7.21
CA ASP A 73 1.44 2.62 7.49
C ASP A 73 1.39 1.76 6.20
N ALA A 74 2.35 0.85 6.05
CA ALA A 74 2.50 -0.02 4.88
C ALA A 74 1.27 -0.90 4.58
N PRO A 75 0.64 -1.60 5.56
CA PRO A 75 -0.65 -2.23 5.39
C PRO A 75 -1.74 -1.33 4.77
N HIS A 76 -1.82 -0.06 5.17
CA HIS A 76 -2.76 0.89 4.58
C HIS A 76 -2.37 1.29 3.16
N LEU A 77 -1.09 1.44 2.86
CA LEU A 77 -0.61 1.69 1.50
C LEU A 77 -1.00 0.55 0.55
N MET A 78 -0.85 -0.71 0.97
CA MET A 78 -1.24 -1.87 0.15
C MET A 78 -2.73 -1.87 -0.18
N LYS A 79 -3.59 -1.59 0.81
CA LYS A 79 -5.03 -1.42 0.57
C LYS A 79 -5.30 -0.27 -0.41
N THR A 80 -4.58 0.84 -0.28
CA THR A 80 -4.75 2.03 -1.13
C THR A 80 -4.38 1.71 -2.58
N ILE A 81 -3.25 1.05 -2.81
CA ILE A 81 -2.81 0.60 -4.14
C ILE A 81 -3.85 -0.33 -4.76
N ARG A 82 -4.26 -1.38 -4.05
CA ARG A 82 -5.30 -2.31 -4.51
C ARG A 82 -6.60 -1.58 -4.83
N ASN A 83 -7.11 -0.76 -3.92
CA ASN A 83 -8.38 -0.07 -4.08
C ASN A 83 -8.34 0.91 -5.26
N ARG A 84 -7.21 1.59 -5.48
CA ARG A 84 -7.00 2.47 -6.62
C ARG A 84 -7.01 1.68 -7.94
N LEU A 85 -6.29 0.56 -8.00
CA LEU A 85 -6.27 -0.31 -9.17
C LEU A 85 -7.67 -0.90 -9.45
N TYR A 86 -8.38 -1.37 -8.43
CA TYR A 86 -9.75 -1.87 -8.57
C TYR A 86 -10.73 -0.79 -9.09
N THR A 87 -10.64 0.43 -8.57
CA THR A 87 -11.57 1.52 -8.91
C THR A 87 -11.29 2.07 -10.30
N LYS A 88 -10.00 2.25 -10.67
CA LYS A 88 -9.61 2.79 -11.97
C LYS A 88 -9.47 1.73 -13.05
N LYS A 89 -9.50 0.45 -12.69
CA LYS A 89 -9.33 -0.75 -13.55
C LYS A 89 -7.98 -0.86 -14.27
N ALA A 90 -7.22 0.22 -14.35
CA ALA A 90 -5.86 0.22 -14.84
C ALA A 90 -4.96 1.19 -14.06
N LEU A 91 -3.67 0.88 -14.00
CA LEU A 91 -2.62 1.76 -13.51
C LEU A 91 -1.46 1.81 -14.50
N LYS A 92 -0.70 2.90 -14.46
CA LYS A 92 0.51 3.07 -15.26
C LYS A 92 1.61 3.59 -14.34
N ILE A 93 2.70 2.84 -14.19
CA ILE A 93 3.84 3.25 -13.36
C ILE A 93 4.68 4.29 -14.10
N HIS A 94 4.89 4.09 -15.41
CA HIS A 94 5.71 4.94 -16.24
C HIS A 94 5.05 5.17 -17.60
N PRO A 95 5.13 6.39 -18.20
CA PRO A 95 4.50 6.69 -19.48
C PRO A 95 4.87 5.74 -20.64
N THR A 96 6.06 5.14 -20.61
CA THR A 96 6.54 4.21 -21.65
C THR A 96 6.13 2.77 -21.43
N LYS A 97 5.68 2.40 -20.22
CA LYS A 97 5.29 1.03 -19.89
C LYS A 97 3.82 0.77 -20.23
N SER A 98 3.47 -0.50 -20.39
CA SER A 98 2.09 -0.93 -20.60
C SER A 98 1.23 -0.67 -19.35
N PHE A 99 -0.09 -0.81 -19.49
CA PHE A 99 -1.00 -0.69 -18.35
C PHE A 99 -0.99 -1.96 -17.50
N ILE A 100 -0.97 -1.78 -16.18
CA ILE A 100 -1.36 -2.82 -15.22
C ILE A 100 -2.88 -2.89 -15.26
N LYS A 101 -3.45 -4.03 -15.62
CA LYS A 101 -4.89 -4.18 -15.83
C LYS A 101 -5.50 -5.03 -14.73
N TRP A 102 -6.53 -4.51 -14.06
CA TRP A 102 -7.26 -5.28 -13.04
C TRP A 102 -7.92 -6.54 -13.62
N LYS A 103 -8.34 -6.46 -14.89
CA LYS A 103 -8.97 -7.55 -15.65
C LYS A 103 -8.14 -8.84 -15.67
N VAL A 104 -6.81 -8.75 -15.67
CA VAL A 104 -5.92 -9.92 -15.61
C VAL A 104 -6.14 -10.75 -14.33
N TYR A 105 -6.41 -10.11 -13.19
CA TYR A 105 -6.72 -10.81 -11.94
C TYR A 105 -8.13 -11.43 -11.97
N GLU A 106 -9.09 -10.77 -12.62
CA GLU A 106 -10.45 -11.32 -12.82
C GLU A 106 -10.39 -12.57 -13.70
N ASP A 107 -9.67 -12.51 -14.82
CA ASP A 107 -9.49 -13.62 -15.76
C ASP A 107 -8.73 -14.78 -15.12
N LEU A 108 -7.70 -14.49 -14.31
CA LEU A 108 -7.02 -15.50 -13.50
C LEU A 108 -8.01 -16.30 -12.66
N TYR A 109 -8.92 -15.65 -11.94
CA TYR A 109 -9.90 -16.37 -11.15
C TYR A 109 -10.89 -17.17 -12.01
N ILE A 110 -11.39 -16.58 -13.10
CA ILE A 110 -12.37 -17.22 -13.98
C ILE A 110 -11.81 -18.50 -14.60
N HIS A 111 -10.54 -18.49 -15.03
CA HIS A 111 -9.90 -19.67 -15.58
C HIS A 111 -9.48 -20.66 -14.49
N ASP A 112 -8.93 -20.19 -13.39
CA ASP A 112 -8.44 -21.06 -12.31
C ASP A 112 -9.55 -21.75 -11.53
N SER A 113 -10.70 -21.09 -11.34
CA SER A 113 -11.85 -21.69 -10.64
C SER A 113 -12.55 -22.82 -11.39
N LYS A 114 -12.32 -22.95 -12.70
CA LYS A 114 -12.89 -24.04 -13.53
C LYS A 114 -12.08 -25.34 -13.43
N ASN A 115 -10.86 -25.29 -12.90
CA ASN A 115 -9.97 -26.43 -12.80
C ASN A 115 -10.09 -27.10 -11.42
N ILE A 116 -10.09 -28.43 -11.39
CA ILE A 116 -10.07 -29.21 -10.14
C ILE A 116 -8.77 -28.94 -9.37
N THR A 117 -7.64 -28.95 -10.08
CA THR A 117 -6.31 -28.64 -9.54
C THR A 117 -5.98 -27.18 -9.78
N ARG A 118 -6.43 -26.32 -8.87
CA ARG A 118 -6.20 -24.87 -8.94
C ARG A 118 -4.73 -24.52 -8.73
N VAL A 119 -4.21 -23.64 -9.58
CA VAL A 119 -2.84 -23.08 -9.45
C VAL A 119 -2.79 -22.08 -8.30
N CYS A 120 -3.88 -21.32 -8.12
CA CYS A 120 -3.96 -20.25 -7.11
C CYS A 120 -4.98 -20.58 -6.02
N LEU A 121 -4.75 -21.66 -5.24
CA LEU A 121 -5.68 -22.16 -4.21
C LEU A 121 -6.24 -21.10 -3.24
N ARG A 122 -5.38 -20.16 -2.81
CA ARG A 122 -5.74 -19.10 -1.85
C ARG A 122 -6.43 -17.89 -2.50
N PHE A 123 -6.41 -17.80 -3.83
CA PHE A 123 -7.03 -16.71 -4.56
C PHE A 123 -8.53 -17.00 -4.72
N THR A 124 -9.37 -16.09 -4.25
CA THR A 124 -10.83 -16.27 -4.20
C THR A 124 -11.53 -15.01 -4.69
N LYS A 125 -12.85 -15.11 -4.94
CA LYS A 125 -13.68 -13.98 -5.37
C LYS A 125 -13.48 -12.71 -4.56
N ASN A 126 -13.33 -12.84 -3.24
CA ASN A 126 -13.11 -11.71 -2.32
C ASN A 126 -11.81 -10.91 -2.56
N HIS A 127 -10.86 -11.45 -3.33
CA HIS A 127 -9.60 -10.77 -3.62
C HIS A 127 -9.75 -9.73 -4.74
N PHE A 128 -10.59 -9.99 -5.73
CA PHE A 128 -10.73 -9.13 -6.91
C PHE A 128 -12.12 -8.47 -7.05
N ASP A 129 -13.16 -9.05 -6.46
CA ASP A 129 -14.50 -8.48 -6.41
C ASP A 129 -14.70 -7.75 -5.07
N LEU A 130 -14.36 -6.45 -5.05
CA LEU A 130 -14.24 -5.69 -3.81
C LEU A 130 -15.58 -5.04 -3.39
N ASN A 131 -16.10 -5.46 -2.23
CA ASN A 131 -17.18 -4.80 -1.51
C ASN A 131 -16.63 -3.95 -0.34
N ASN A 132 -17.52 -3.26 0.39
CA ASN A 132 -17.11 -2.37 1.48
C ASN A 132 -16.29 -3.09 2.56
N PHE A 133 -16.60 -4.36 2.86
CA PHE A 133 -15.86 -5.15 3.85
C PHE A 133 -14.51 -5.64 3.31
N SER A 134 -14.44 -6.15 2.07
CA SER A 134 -13.18 -6.65 1.50
C SER A 134 -12.19 -5.53 1.17
N LYS A 135 -12.67 -4.31 0.89
CA LYS A 135 -11.84 -3.09 0.76
C LYS A 135 -11.04 -2.77 2.03
N MET A 136 -11.50 -3.17 3.21
CA MET A 136 -10.80 -2.92 4.47
C MET A 136 -9.82 -4.05 4.86
N LYS A 137 -9.98 -5.26 4.30
CA LYS A 137 -9.15 -6.42 4.64
C LYS A 137 -7.76 -6.34 4.00
N VAL A 138 -6.74 -6.08 4.83
CA VAL A 138 -5.32 -6.07 4.44
C VAL A 138 -4.90 -7.43 3.88
N LYS A 139 -5.37 -8.54 4.47
CA LYS A 139 -5.09 -9.91 4.00
C LYS A 139 -5.32 -10.06 2.50
N PHE A 140 -6.47 -9.61 2.00
CA PHE A 140 -6.78 -9.70 0.56
C PHE A 140 -5.96 -8.72 -0.30
N ALA A 141 -5.55 -7.57 0.25
CA ALA A 141 -4.68 -6.63 -0.44
C ALA A 141 -3.26 -7.18 -0.62
N VAL A 142 -2.74 -7.90 0.35
CA VAL A 142 -1.42 -8.53 0.26
C VAL A 142 -1.50 -9.77 -0.64
N GLN A 143 -2.52 -10.62 -0.45
CA GLN A 143 -2.63 -11.89 -1.18
C GLN A 143 -2.89 -11.74 -2.69
N ILE A 144 -3.54 -10.66 -3.14
CA ILE A 144 -3.69 -10.44 -4.58
C ILE A 144 -2.35 -10.09 -5.26
N PHE A 145 -1.43 -9.48 -4.52
CA PHE A 145 -0.10 -9.13 -5.02
C PHE A 145 0.96 -10.18 -4.68
N SER A 146 0.59 -11.42 -4.35
CA SER A 146 1.58 -12.41 -3.94
C SER A 146 2.28 -13.09 -5.13
N LYS A 147 3.50 -13.61 -4.89
CA LYS A 147 4.28 -14.39 -5.85
C LYS A 147 3.49 -15.53 -6.50
N SER A 148 2.65 -16.22 -5.73
CA SER A 148 1.79 -17.31 -6.26
C SER A 148 0.77 -16.83 -7.29
N VAL A 149 0.20 -15.63 -7.11
CA VAL A 149 -0.72 -15.02 -8.08
C VAL A 149 0.04 -14.67 -9.35
N ALA A 150 1.22 -14.05 -9.23
CA ALA A 150 2.07 -13.76 -10.39
C ALA A 150 2.42 -15.03 -11.19
N ASN A 151 2.80 -16.11 -10.49
CA ASN A 151 3.09 -17.40 -11.11
C ASN A 151 1.84 -18.02 -11.77
N GLY A 152 0.65 -17.83 -11.19
CA GLY A 152 -0.62 -18.22 -11.80
C GLY A 152 -0.88 -17.49 -13.11
N ILE A 153 -0.66 -16.16 -13.14
CA ILE A 153 -0.79 -15.36 -14.37
C ILE A 153 0.21 -15.86 -15.43
N ILE A 154 1.47 -16.10 -15.06
CA ILE A 154 2.50 -16.65 -15.96
C ILE A 154 2.07 -18.02 -16.51
N PHE A 155 1.51 -18.89 -15.67
CA PHE A 155 1.05 -20.22 -16.08
C PHE A 155 -0.03 -20.13 -17.17
N TYR A 156 -1.08 -19.33 -16.95
CA TYR A 156 -2.16 -19.18 -17.94
C TYR A 156 -1.70 -18.45 -19.20
N LYS A 157 -0.80 -17.48 -19.08
CA LYS A 157 -0.13 -16.84 -20.22
C LYS A 157 0.62 -17.86 -21.08
N ASN A 158 1.45 -18.70 -20.47
CA ASN A 158 2.24 -19.71 -21.19
C ASN A 158 1.38 -20.78 -21.84
N LYS A 159 0.18 -21.04 -21.30
CA LYS A 159 -0.82 -21.93 -21.89
C LYS A 159 -1.69 -21.25 -22.96
N GLN A 160 -1.42 -20.00 -23.31
CA GLN A 160 -2.12 -19.22 -24.35
C GLN A 160 -3.63 -19.08 -24.07
N PHE A 161 -4.00 -18.93 -22.81
CA PHE A 161 -5.39 -18.62 -22.46
C PHE A 161 -5.72 -17.16 -22.83
N SER A 162 -6.94 -16.93 -23.29
CA SER A 162 -7.44 -15.58 -23.58
C SER A 162 -7.38 -14.69 -22.34
N GLY A 163 -7.04 -13.41 -22.52
CA GLY A 163 -7.01 -12.41 -21.43
C GLY A 163 -5.64 -12.22 -20.76
N PHE A 164 -4.62 -12.99 -21.18
CA PHE A 164 -3.27 -12.93 -20.62
C PHE A 164 -2.19 -12.39 -21.57
N ASP A 165 -2.54 -12.03 -22.81
CA ASP A 165 -1.58 -11.57 -23.83
C ASP A 165 -0.80 -10.33 -23.36
N ASP A 166 -1.50 -9.35 -22.79
CA ASP A 166 -0.93 -8.11 -22.25
C ASP A 166 -0.67 -8.15 -20.73
N SER A 167 -0.37 -9.32 -20.17
CA SER A 167 -0.25 -9.48 -18.71
C SER A 167 1.12 -9.14 -18.11
N ASP A 168 2.15 -8.89 -18.94
CA ASP A 168 3.54 -8.73 -18.47
C ASP A 168 3.72 -7.64 -17.43
N GLU A 169 3.21 -6.43 -17.69
CA GLU A 169 3.34 -5.34 -16.71
C GLU A 169 2.57 -5.65 -15.42
N THR A 170 1.45 -6.38 -15.52
CA THR A 170 0.70 -6.81 -14.35
C THR A 170 1.48 -7.84 -13.53
N ILE A 171 2.16 -8.79 -14.19
CA ILE A 171 3.05 -9.75 -13.55
C ILE A 171 4.20 -9.03 -12.84
N GLN A 172 4.92 -8.15 -13.56
CA GLN A 172 6.06 -7.40 -12.99
C GLN A 172 5.64 -6.53 -11.82
N PHE A 173 4.49 -5.86 -11.92
CA PHE A 173 3.94 -5.08 -10.82
C PHE A 173 3.57 -5.95 -9.61
N THR A 174 2.93 -7.12 -9.84
CA THR A 174 2.61 -8.08 -8.77
C THR A 174 3.87 -8.50 -8.03
N LEU A 175 4.95 -8.81 -8.77
CA LEU A 175 6.24 -9.21 -8.21
C LEU A 175 6.96 -8.08 -7.47
N LEU A 176 6.85 -6.84 -7.98
CA LEU A 176 7.45 -5.66 -7.36
C LEU A 176 6.83 -5.33 -6.00
N ILE A 177 5.52 -5.56 -5.86
CA ILE A 177 4.78 -5.25 -4.63
C ILE A 177 4.87 -6.36 -3.58
N ASN A 178 5.13 -7.62 -4.00
CA ASN A 178 5.26 -8.78 -3.13
C ASN A 178 6.47 -8.71 -2.19
#